data_AF-A0A838S7K2-F1
#
_entry.id   AF-A0A838S7K2-F1
#
_cell.length_a   1.000
_cell.length_b   1.000
_cell.length_c   1.000
_cell.angle_alpha   90.00
_cell.angle_beta   90.00
_cell.angle_gamma   90.00
#
_symmetry.space_group_name_H-M   'P 1'
#
loop_
_entity.id
_entity.type
_entity.pdbx_description
1 polymer ?
#
loop_
_entity_poly.entity_id
_entity_poly.type
_entity_poly.pdbx_seq_one_letter_code
_entity_poly.pdbx_strand_id
1 'polypeptide(L)'
;MIESQIEQVLLALEALERSGAATIEVRPEAERAFNDRLQKRTQTTVWITGGCSSWYLDRNGKNSILWPDWTWRFRLMAKRFVASHWLTRPREEFPVEPAAPPAKAAA
;
A
#
# COMPACT_ATOMS: atom_id res chain seq x y z
N MET A 1 -12.16 3.65 -8.37
CA MET A 1 -10.86 3.11 -7.89
C MET A 1 -10.72 3.32 -6.39
N ILE A 2 -10.97 4.55 -5.89
CA ILE A 2 -10.97 4.86 -4.44
C ILE A 2 -11.82 3.86 -3.64
N GLU A 3 -13.07 3.62 -4.03
CA GLU A 3 -13.95 2.65 -3.34
C GLU A 3 -13.34 1.24 -3.28
N SER A 4 -12.67 0.79 -4.35
CA SER A 4 -12.01 -0.53 -4.36
C SER A 4 -10.77 -0.57 -3.47
N GLN A 5 -10.06 0.56 -3.31
CA GLN A 5 -8.96 0.66 -2.36
C GLN A 5 -9.47 0.65 -0.91
N ILE A 6 -10.57 1.35 -0.64
CA ILE A 6 -11.24 1.31 0.67
C ILE A 6 -11.66 -0.12 0.99
N GLU A 7 -12.31 -0.82 0.04
CA GLU A 7 -12.70 -2.23 0.19
C GLU A 7 -11.49 -3.12 0.53
N GLN A 8 -10.34 -2.95 -0.14
CA GLN A 8 -9.13 -3.71 0.18
C GLN A 8 -8.57 -3.41 1.58
N VAL A 9 -8.64 -2.15 2.05
CA VAL A 9 -8.22 -1.78 3.41
C VAL A 9 -9.13 -2.44 4.44
N LEU A 10 -10.45 -2.45 4.21
CA LEU A 10 -11.40 -3.14 5.08
C LEU A 10 -11.08 -4.65 5.16
N LEU A 11 -10.79 -5.30 4.04
CA LEU A 11 -10.37 -6.72 4.03
C LEU A 11 -9.08 -6.96 4.84
N ALA A 12 -8.14 -6.02 4.83
CA ALA A 12 -6.91 -6.11 5.60
C ALA A 12 -7.17 -5.91 7.11
N LEU A 13 -8.07 -5.01 7.49
CA LEU A 13 -8.50 -4.82 8.88
C LEU A 13 -9.21 -6.06 9.42
N GLU A 14 -10.13 -6.65 8.65
CA GLU A 14 -10.76 -7.91 9.04
C GLU A 14 -9.73 -9.04 9.19
N ALA A 15 -8.72 -9.09 8.33
CA ALA A 15 -7.66 -10.10 8.43
C ALA A 15 -6.80 -9.89 9.69
N LEU A 16 -6.51 -8.63 10.04
CA LEU A 16 -5.83 -8.26 11.27
C LEU A 16 -6.62 -8.74 12.49
N GLU A 17 -7.91 -8.40 12.56
CA GLU A 17 -8.82 -8.82 13.64
C GLU A 17 -8.90 -10.34 13.77
N ARG A 18 -9.12 -11.06 12.66
CA ARG A 18 -9.19 -12.54 12.67
C ARG A 18 -7.89 -13.20 13.12
N SER A 19 -6.75 -12.57 12.85
CA SER A 19 -5.44 -13.11 13.22
C SER A 19 -5.03 -12.82 14.67
N GLY A 20 -5.68 -11.87 15.35
CA GLY A 20 -5.26 -11.37 16.66
C GLY A 20 -3.89 -10.66 16.65
N ALA A 21 -3.37 -10.32 15.47
CA ALA A 21 -2.11 -9.62 15.32
C ALA A 21 -2.25 -8.14 15.67
N ALA A 22 -1.15 -7.50 16.05
CA ALA A 22 -1.12 -6.06 16.29
C ALA A 22 -0.79 -5.26 15.02
N THR A 23 0.00 -5.82 14.11
CA THR A 23 0.30 -5.19 12.82
C THR A 23 0.04 -6.13 11.66
N ILE A 24 -0.33 -5.54 10.53
CA ILE A 24 -0.39 -6.18 9.23
C ILE A 24 0.39 -5.32 8.23
N GLU A 25 1.42 -5.89 7.62
CA GLU A 25 2.35 -5.20 6.73
C GLU A 25 2.44 -5.95 5.40
N VAL A 26 2.66 -5.25 4.30
CA VAL A 26 2.88 -5.89 3.01
C VAL A 26 4.26 -6.55 3.01
N ARG A 27 4.34 -7.77 2.48
CA ARG A 27 5.61 -8.46 2.24
C ARG A 27 6.44 -7.71 1.20
N PRO A 28 7.72 -7.40 1.47
CA PRO A 28 8.58 -6.73 0.49
C PRO A 28 8.66 -7.46 -0.85
N GLU A 29 8.65 -8.79 -0.84
CA GLU A 29 8.62 -9.63 -2.04
C GLU A 29 7.31 -9.51 -2.84
N ALA A 30 6.17 -9.36 -2.16
CA ALA A 30 4.87 -9.18 -2.81
C ALA A 30 4.76 -7.80 -3.46
N GLU A 31 5.25 -6.76 -2.78
CA GLU A 31 5.34 -5.40 -3.31
C GLU A 31 6.23 -5.35 -4.56
N ARG A 32 7.46 -5.86 -4.48
CA ARG A 32 8.39 -5.90 -5.62
C ARG A 32 7.80 -6.64 -6.81
N ALA A 33 7.24 -7.83 -6.58
CA ALA A 33 6.63 -8.63 -7.64
C ALA A 33 5.42 -7.91 -8.28
N PHE A 34 4.63 -7.20 -7.49
CA PHE A 34 3.52 -6.38 -8.00
C PHE A 34 4.05 -5.22 -8.86
N ASN A 35 5.03 -4.47 -8.37
CA ASN A 35 5.61 -3.34 -9.08
C ASN A 35 6.30 -3.77 -10.38
N ASP A 36 7.05 -4.87 -10.39
CA ASP A 36 7.70 -5.39 -11.60
C ASP A 36 6.68 -5.74 -12.68
N ARG A 37 5.56 -6.37 -12.29
CA ARG A 37 4.45 -6.64 -13.23
C ARG A 37 3.82 -5.35 -13.72
N LEU A 38 3.64 -4.36 -12.85
CA LEU A 38 3.07 -3.08 -13.22
C LEU A 38 3.94 -2.34 -14.23
N GLN A 39 5.23 -2.20 -13.94
CA GLN A 39 6.19 -1.49 -14.79
C GLN A 39 6.31 -2.13 -16.18
N LYS A 40 6.35 -3.47 -16.26
CA LYS A 40 6.34 -4.17 -17.57
C LYS A 40 5.10 -3.84 -18.41
N ARG A 41 3.95 -3.70 -17.78
CA ARG A 41 2.69 -3.39 -18.48
C ARG A 41 2.59 -1.93 -18.87
N THR A 42 3.16 -1.04 -18.06
CA THR A 42 3.17 0.39 -18.35
C THR A 42 4.00 0.72 -19.59
N GLN A 43 5.05 -0.04 -19.90
CA GLN A 43 5.92 0.19 -21.05
C GLN A 43 5.19 0.21 -22.40
N THR A 44 4.05 -0.48 -22.53
CA THR A 44 3.27 -0.51 -23.79
C THR A 44 2.15 0.53 -23.83
N THR A 45 2.05 1.41 -22.82
CA THR A 45 1.00 2.43 -22.76
C THR A 45 1.41 3.72 -23.46
N VAL A 46 0.43 4.48 -23.94
CA VAL A 46 0.64 5.80 -24.56
C VAL A 46 1.38 6.80 -23.68
N TRP A 47 1.33 6.61 -22.35
CA TRP A 47 2.02 7.43 -21.38
C TRP A 47 3.55 7.30 -21.44
N ILE A 48 4.05 6.17 -21.96
CA ILE A 48 5.48 5.86 -22.11
C ILE A 48 5.91 5.93 -23.57
N THR A 49 5.09 5.40 -24.49
CA THR A 49 5.46 5.29 -25.91
C THR A 49 5.32 6.60 -26.70
N GLY A 50 4.65 7.61 -26.14
CA GLY A 50 4.31 8.88 -26.82
C GLY A 50 5.42 9.91 -26.95
N GLY A 51 6.65 9.66 -26.46
CA GLY A 51 7.82 10.52 -26.68
C GLY A 51 7.84 11.89 -25.96
N CYS A 52 6.70 12.37 -25.44
CA CYS A 52 6.62 13.59 -24.64
C CYS A 52 6.78 13.30 -23.15
N SER A 53 7.58 14.12 -22.45
CA SER A 53 7.63 14.12 -20.99
C SER A 53 6.28 14.59 -20.43
N SER A 54 5.45 13.65 -19.98
CA SER A 54 4.18 13.95 -19.33
C SER A 54 4.37 14.15 -17.82
N TRP A 55 3.46 14.89 -17.18
CA TRP A 55 3.46 15.10 -15.72
C TRP A 55 3.46 13.78 -14.92
N TYR A 56 3.00 12.68 -15.53
CA TYR A 56 2.94 11.36 -14.90
C TYR A 56 4.28 10.61 -14.87
N LEU A 57 5.29 11.10 -15.58
CA LEU A 57 6.62 10.49 -15.63
C LEU A 57 7.52 11.13 -14.57
N ASP A 58 8.18 10.29 -13.79
CA ASP A 58 9.24 10.74 -12.90
C ASP A 58 10.51 11.14 -13.69
N ARG A 59 11.52 11.64 -12.98
CA ARG A 59 12.83 11.99 -13.58
C ARG A 59 13.53 10.84 -14.31
N ASN A 60 13.12 9.60 -14.06
CA ASN A 60 13.66 8.38 -14.67
C ASN A 60 12.78 7.88 -15.83
N GLY A 61 11.75 8.65 -16.22
CA GLY A 61 10.79 8.26 -17.26
C GLY A 61 9.82 7.16 -16.83
N LYS A 62 9.71 6.86 -15.53
CA LYS A 62 8.79 5.85 -15.01
C LYS A 62 7.46 6.49 -14.65
N ASN A 63 6.39 5.83 -15.04
CA ASN A 63 5.07 6.13 -14.52
C ASN A 63 4.95 5.54 -13.11
N SER A 64 4.91 6.43 -12.12
CA SER A 64 4.81 6.08 -10.69
C SER A 64 3.40 6.28 -10.13
N ILE A 65 2.46 6.84 -10.91
CA ILE A 65 1.18 7.35 -10.41
C ILE A 65 -0.01 6.61 -11.02
N LEU A 66 0.05 6.25 -12.31
CA LEU A 66 -1.11 5.73 -13.03
C LEU A 66 -1.12 4.20 -13.11
N TRP A 67 -2.33 3.66 -12.99
CA TRP A 67 -2.64 2.29 -13.33
C TRP A 67 -2.71 2.13 -14.87
N PRO A 68 -1.98 1.16 -15.48
CA PRO A 68 -1.80 1.08 -16.93
C PRO A 68 -2.89 0.25 -17.65
N ASP A 69 -4.02 -0.04 -17.01
CA ASP A 69 -5.03 -0.93 -17.57
C ASP A 69 -6.46 -0.52 -17.19
N TRP A 70 -7.45 -1.29 -17.63
CA TRP A 70 -8.85 -1.06 -17.31
C TRP A 70 -9.13 -1.04 -15.80
N THR A 71 -10.02 -0.13 -15.40
CA THR A 71 -10.43 0.05 -14.00
C THR A 71 -11.20 -1.14 -13.43
N TRP A 72 -11.89 -1.93 -14.26
CA TRP A 72 -12.55 -3.16 -13.82
C TRP A 72 -11.54 -4.24 -13.41
N ARG A 73 -10.39 -4.33 -14.07
CA ARG A 73 -9.31 -5.25 -13.68
C ARG A 73 -8.67 -4.83 -12.36
N PHE A 74 -8.49 -3.53 -12.17
CA PHE A 74 -8.07 -3.00 -10.88
C PHE A 74 -9.04 -3.42 -9.77
N ARG A 75 -10.35 -3.25 -10.00
CA ARG A 75 -11.39 -3.67 -9.05
C ARG A 75 -11.34 -5.17 -8.74
N LEU A 76 -11.22 -6.03 -9.76
CA LEU A 76 -11.12 -7.49 -9.53
C LEU A 76 -9.89 -7.87 -8.70
N MET A 77 -8.76 -7.18 -8.90
CA MET A 77 -7.56 -7.38 -8.10
C MET A 77 -7.73 -6.89 -6.66
N ALA A 78 -8.25 -5.67 -6.49
CA ALA A 78 -8.42 -5.01 -5.19
C ALA A 78 -9.57 -5.57 -4.35
N LYS A 79 -10.32 -6.55 -4.86
CA LYS A 79 -11.33 -7.29 -4.08
C LYS A 79 -10.79 -8.58 -3.46
N ARG A 80 -9.55 -8.94 -3.75
CA ARG A 80 -8.97 -10.23 -3.36
C ARG A 80 -7.92 -10.04 -2.27
N PHE A 81 -8.24 -10.51 -1.07
CA PHE A 81 -7.25 -10.64 -0.01
C PHE A 81 -6.40 -11.90 -0.21
N VAL A 82 -5.09 -11.73 -0.46
CA VAL A 82 -4.13 -12.83 -0.63
C VAL A 82 -3.26 -12.90 0.61
N ALA A 83 -3.55 -13.82 1.53
CA ALA A 83 -2.86 -13.92 2.82
C ALA A 83 -1.33 -14.01 2.70
N SER A 84 -0.82 -14.70 1.68
CA SER A 84 0.63 -14.82 1.42
C SER A 84 1.32 -13.52 1.00
N HIS A 85 0.59 -12.42 0.79
CA HIS A 85 1.17 -11.09 0.54
C HIS A 85 1.42 -10.28 1.81
N TRP A 86 1.01 -10.79 2.97
CA TRP A 86 1.03 -10.04 4.22
C TRP A 86 1.93 -10.69 5.27
N LEU A 87 2.55 -9.85 6.09
CA LEU A 87 3.23 -10.18 7.33
C LEU A 87 2.34 -9.72 8.47
N THR A 88 2.14 -10.57 9.47
CA THR A 88 1.48 -10.20 10.71
C THR A 88 2.48 -10.26 11.86
N ARG A 89 2.43 -9.30 12.77
CA ARG A 89 3.23 -9.33 14.00
C ARG A 89 2.32 -9.40 15.23
N PRO A 90 2.68 -10.21 16.23
CA PRO A 90 1.93 -10.25 17.48
C PRO A 90 1.99 -8.88 18.17
N ARG A 91 1.08 -8.66 19.11
CA ARG A 91 1.13 -7.49 19.99
C ARG A 91 2.36 -7.59 20.89
N GLU A 92 3.37 -6.81 20.58
CA GLU A 92 4.41 -6.51 21.55
C GLU A 92 3.82 -5.53 22.58
N GLU A 93 3.95 -5.87 23.87
CA GLU A 93 3.67 -4.92 24.94
C GLU A 93 4.77 -3.86 24.90
N PHE A 94 4.47 -2.70 24.32
CA PHE A 94 5.31 -1.53 24.50
C PHE A 94 5.15 -1.07 25.95
N PRO A 95 6.24 -0.96 26.74
CA PRO A 95 6.16 -0.33 28.04
C PRO A 95 5.66 1.10 27.84
N VAL A 96 4.45 1.38 28.31
CA VAL A 96 3.96 2.76 28.37
C VAL A 96 4.73 3.41 29.51
N GLU A 97 5.75 4.18 29.17
CA GLU A 97 6.45 4.98 30.17
C GLU A 97 5.44 6.00 30.74
N PRO A 98 5.24 6.04 32.06
CA PRO A 98 4.27 6.95 32.65
C PRO A 98 4.62 8.38 32.28
N ALA A 99 3.60 9.14 31.82
CA ALA A 99 3.77 10.53 31.46
C ALA A 99 4.42 11.31 32.62
N ALA A 100 5.47 12.07 32.31
CA ALA A 100 6.13 12.90 33.29
C ALA A 100 5.13 13.88 33.93
N PRO A 101 5.18 14.08 35.26
CA PRO A 101 4.28 15.01 35.93
C PRO A 101 4.47 16.43 35.35
N PRO A 102 3.39 17.23 35.27
CA PRO A 102 3.47 18.59 34.73
C PRO A 102 4.47 19.42 35.55
N ALA A 103 5.33 20.17 34.85
CA ALA A 103 6.27 21.07 35.49
C ALA A 103 5.51 22.11 36.33
N LYS A 104 5.93 22.30 37.59
CA LYS A 104 5.36 23.33 38.47
C LYS A 104 5.56 24.70 37.83
N ALA A 105 4.48 25.47 37.68
CA ALA A 105 4.55 26.86 37.27
C ALA A 105 5.38 27.64 38.29
N ALA A 106 6.43 28.33 37.83
CA ALA A 106 7.19 29.26 38.66
C ALA A 106 6.30 30.48 38.97
N ALA A 107 6.25 30.84 40.25
CA ALA A 107 5.47 31.96 40.80
C ALA A 107 6.14 33.31 40.54
#